data_AF-A0A2W7A1L3-F1
#
_entry.id   AF-A0A2W7A1L3-F1
#
_cell.length_a   1.000
_cell.length_b   1.000
_cell.length_c   1.000
_cell.angle_alpha   90.00
_cell.angle_beta   90.00
_cell.angle_gamma   90.00
#
_symmetry.space_group_name_H-M   'P 1'
#
loop_
_entity.id
_entity.type
_entity.pdbx_description
1 polymer ?
#
loop_
_entity_poly.entity_id
_entity_poly.type
_entity_poly.pdbx_seq_one_letter_code
_entity_poly.pdbx_strand_id
1 'polypeptide(L)'
;MDLCLFPRPPLASSFSLVIAAGGGRDLAWPDQRVAAELLARSGGRLVHLLLHGGARGADAAIARAAHQLGWSALVMPAEWRRHGRAAGPIRNRELIELAVARAVAHTSPGVSTSVLVVAFPGGPGTASLVQQARRMASRSPVPIAVVEVSPSAGLWAKPAGCTRS
;
A
#
# COMPACT_ATOMS: atom_id res chain seq x y z
N MET A 1 -13.47 45.51 26.04
CA MET A 1 -12.32 44.73 25.52
C MET A 1 -12.92 43.57 24.76
N ASP A 2 -13.16 43.78 23.47
CA ASP A 2 -13.75 42.77 22.60
C ASP A 2 -12.71 41.71 22.27
N LEU A 3 -12.94 40.49 22.76
CA LEU A 3 -12.15 39.32 22.41
C LEU A 3 -12.49 38.96 20.97
N CYS A 4 -11.64 39.40 20.03
CA CYS A 4 -11.66 38.92 18.65
C CYS A 4 -11.43 37.40 18.65
N LEU A 5 -12.51 36.63 18.59
CA LEU A 5 -12.50 35.22 18.22
C LEU A 5 -12.11 35.16 16.74
N PHE A 6 -10.82 34.95 16.47
CA PHE A 6 -10.36 34.59 15.13
C PHE A 6 -11.12 33.33 14.70
N PRO A 7 -11.80 33.34 13.53
CA PRO A 7 -12.40 32.13 13.01
C PRO A 7 -11.28 31.10 12.81
N ARG A 8 -11.38 29.99 13.54
CA ARG A 8 -10.50 28.83 13.37
C ARG A 8 -10.56 28.45 11.89
N PRO A 9 -9.43 28.43 11.15
CA PRO A 9 -9.46 28.06 9.75
C PRO A 9 -10.12 26.68 9.63
N PRO A 10 -10.94 26.44 8.60
CA PRO A 10 -11.47 25.11 8.36
C PRO A 10 -10.28 24.16 8.30
N LEU A 11 -10.29 23.13 9.15
CA LEU A 11 -9.26 22.08 9.14
C LEU A 11 -9.18 21.57 7.70
N ALA A 12 -8.09 21.88 7.00
CA ALA A 12 -7.84 21.34 5.68
C ALA A 12 -7.95 19.82 5.79
N SER A 13 -8.80 19.21 4.97
CA SER A 13 -9.00 17.77 4.99
C SER A 13 -7.67 17.07 4.77
N SER A 14 -7.20 16.36 5.79
CA SER A 14 -5.95 15.59 5.69
C SER A 14 -6.29 14.21 5.13
N PHE A 15 -5.61 13.82 4.05
CA PHE A 15 -5.75 12.50 3.44
C PHE A 15 -4.61 11.60 3.91
N SER A 16 -4.94 10.42 4.43
CA SER A 16 -3.97 9.42 4.86
C SER A 16 -4.29 8.05 4.27
N LEU A 17 -3.37 7.11 4.49
CA LEU A 17 -3.37 5.80 3.87
C LEU A 17 -3.18 4.67 4.88
N VAL A 18 -3.83 3.55 4.58
CA VAL A 18 -3.37 2.21 4.95
C VAL A 18 -3.01 1.49 3.66
N ILE A 19 -1.82 0.89 3.61
CA ILE A 19 -1.31 0.22 2.41
C ILE A 19 -1.39 -1.28 2.59
N ALA A 20 -1.93 -1.98 1.59
CA ALA A 20 -1.88 -3.43 1.45
C ALA A 20 -0.99 -3.75 0.25
N ALA A 21 0.15 -4.42 0.45
CA ALA A 21 1.11 -4.67 -0.61
C ALA A 21 1.44 -6.16 -0.75
N GLY A 22 1.71 -6.58 -1.98
CA GLY A 22 2.19 -7.93 -2.25
C GLY A 22 2.68 -8.10 -3.68
N GLY A 23 3.36 -9.21 -3.95
CA GLY A 23 3.91 -9.50 -5.28
C GLY A 23 4.39 -10.93 -5.45
N GLY A 24 5.12 -11.16 -6.55
CA GLY A 24 5.66 -12.46 -6.89
C GLY A 24 6.72 -12.95 -5.91
N ARG A 25 6.72 -14.26 -5.66
CA ARG A 25 7.73 -14.94 -4.82
C ARG A 25 9.13 -14.97 -5.42
N ASP A 26 9.20 -14.76 -6.73
CA ASP A 26 10.44 -14.77 -7.51
C ASP A 26 10.84 -13.34 -7.91
N LEU A 27 10.15 -12.32 -7.41
CA LEU A 27 10.53 -10.93 -7.63
C LEU A 27 11.87 -10.67 -6.93
N ALA A 28 12.90 -10.35 -7.72
CA ALA A 28 14.27 -10.10 -7.28
C ALA A 28 14.66 -8.62 -7.39
N TRP A 29 13.71 -7.71 -7.17
CA TRP A 29 14.01 -6.27 -7.23
C TRP A 29 14.82 -5.82 -6.01
N PRO A 30 15.72 -4.83 -6.18
CA PRO A 30 16.36 -4.17 -5.05
C PRO A 30 15.32 -3.52 -4.14
N ASP A 31 15.55 -3.56 -2.82
CA ASP A 31 14.63 -3.00 -1.84
C ASP A 31 14.40 -1.50 -2.05
N GLN A 32 15.43 -0.77 -2.47
CA GLN A 32 15.35 0.66 -2.78
C GLN A 32 14.36 0.95 -3.91
N ARG A 33 14.25 0.06 -4.90
CA ARG A 33 13.27 0.20 -5.99
C ARG A 33 11.85 -0.02 -5.47
N VAL A 34 11.67 -1.01 -4.59
CA VAL A 34 10.37 -1.28 -3.95
C VAL A 34 9.97 -0.11 -3.05
N ALA A 35 10.91 0.44 -2.27
CA ALA A 35 10.70 1.63 -1.45
C ALA A 35 10.34 2.86 -2.30
N ALA A 36 11.05 3.10 -3.40
CA ALA A 36 10.75 4.19 -4.32
C ALA A 36 9.35 4.08 -4.91
N GLU A 37 8.91 2.89 -5.35
CA GLU A 37 7.55 2.69 -5.82
C GLU A 37 6.52 2.91 -4.71
N LEU A 38 6.71 2.34 -3.51
CA LEU A 38 5.79 2.54 -2.39
C LEU A 38 5.66 4.03 -2.01
N LEU A 39 6.77 4.75 -1.94
CA LEU A 39 6.81 6.19 -1.64
C LEU A 39 6.16 7.01 -2.76
N ALA A 40 6.44 6.69 -4.02
CA ALA A 40 5.80 7.36 -5.15
C ALA A 40 4.28 7.16 -5.16
N ARG A 41 3.79 5.95 -4.84
CA ARG A 41 2.34 5.69 -4.78
C ARG A 41 1.67 6.25 -3.53
N SER A 42 2.39 6.41 -2.42
CA SER A 42 1.83 7.11 -1.26
C SER A 42 1.57 8.59 -1.56
N GLY A 43 2.31 9.19 -2.50
CA GLY A 43 2.07 10.56 -2.96
C GLY A 43 2.22 11.60 -1.86
N GLY A 44 3.11 11.36 -0.90
CA GLY A 44 3.33 12.23 0.26
C GLY A 44 2.27 12.15 1.36
N ARG A 45 1.24 11.31 1.21
CA ARG A 45 0.23 11.07 2.25
C ARG A 45 0.83 10.29 3.41
N LEU A 46 0.36 10.59 4.63
CA LEU A 46 0.70 9.83 5.83
C LEU A 46 0.28 8.37 5.65
N VAL A 47 1.19 7.42 5.88
CA VAL A 47 0.91 5.98 5.87
C VAL A 47 0.85 5.49 7.31
N HIS A 48 -0.34 5.10 7.77
CA HIS A 48 -0.54 4.62 9.13
C HIS A 48 -0.02 3.19 9.33
N LEU A 49 -0.17 2.34 8.32
CA LEU A 49 0.22 0.94 8.37
C LEU A 49 0.42 0.39 6.96
N LEU A 50 1.47 -0.42 6.77
CA LEU A 50 1.67 -1.25 5.61
C LEU A 50 1.44 -2.73 5.98
N LEU A 51 0.58 -3.44 5.25
CA LEU A 51 0.33 -4.87 5.43
C LEU A 51 0.89 -5.67 4.25
N HIS A 52 1.53 -6.81 4.51
CA HIS A 52 2.02 -7.72 3.48
C HIS A 52 1.95 -9.19 3.90
N GLY A 53 2.14 -10.12 2.96
CA GLY A 53 1.94 -11.56 3.18
C GLY A 53 3.11 -12.33 3.81
N GLY A 54 4.26 -11.68 3.99
CA GLY A 54 5.46 -12.32 4.56
C GLY A 54 6.11 -13.43 3.72
N ALA A 55 5.77 -13.57 2.44
CA ALA A 55 6.45 -14.52 1.57
C ALA A 55 7.88 -14.07 1.20
N ARG A 56 8.66 -14.97 0.59
CA ARG A 56 9.90 -14.61 -0.10
C ARG A 56 9.63 -13.70 -1.31
N GLY A 57 10.69 -13.09 -1.86
CA GLY A 57 10.60 -12.22 -3.02
C GLY A 57 10.00 -10.87 -2.66
N ALA A 58 8.89 -10.49 -3.33
CA ALA A 58 8.28 -9.18 -3.17
C ALA A 58 7.92 -8.83 -1.72
N ASP A 59 7.28 -9.73 -0.99
CA ASP A 59 6.84 -9.47 0.38
C ASP A 59 8.03 -9.22 1.33
N ALA A 60 9.18 -9.88 1.10
CA ALA A 60 10.39 -9.63 1.86
C ALA A 60 11.01 -8.27 1.52
N ALA A 61 11.01 -7.88 0.24
CA ALA A 61 11.47 -6.56 -0.18
C ALA A 61 10.54 -5.45 0.33
N ILE A 62 9.22 -5.68 0.36
CA ILE A 62 8.22 -4.76 0.93
C ILE A 62 8.48 -4.54 2.43
N ALA A 63 8.78 -5.59 3.19
CA ALA A 63 9.10 -5.46 4.61
C ALA A 63 10.34 -4.57 4.83
N ARG A 64 11.40 -4.80 4.05
CA ARG A 64 12.63 -4.00 4.13
C ARG A 64 12.42 -2.57 3.66
N ALA A 65 11.63 -2.36 2.61
CA ALA A 65 11.25 -1.03 2.13
C ALA A 65 10.45 -0.25 3.18
N ALA A 66 9.49 -0.89 3.86
CA ALA A 66 8.74 -0.24 4.95
C ALA A 66 9.68 0.20 6.08
N HIS A 67 10.65 -0.65 6.46
CA HIS A 67 11.66 -0.30 7.44
C HIS A 67 12.52 0.90 6.99
N GLN A 68 12.99 0.91 5.74
CA GLN A 68 13.76 2.02 5.16
C GLN A 68 12.99 3.35 5.16
N LEU A 69 11.67 3.30 4.92
CA LEU A 69 10.78 4.46 4.90
C LEU A 69 10.32 4.88 6.30
N GLY A 70 10.70 4.15 7.36
CA GLY A 70 10.24 4.40 8.73
C GLY A 70 8.75 4.12 8.93
N TRP A 71 8.15 3.24 8.12
CA TRP A 71 6.73 2.91 8.19
C TRP A 71 6.49 1.69 9.08
N SER A 72 5.40 1.74 9.85
CA SER A 72 4.88 0.57 10.56
C SER A 72 4.44 -0.50 9.57
N ALA A 73 4.90 -1.73 9.75
CA ALA A 73 4.56 -2.87 8.90
C ALA A 73 3.96 -4.02 9.71
N LEU A 74 2.93 -4.67 9.16
CA LEU A 74 2.32 -5.88 9.71
C LEU A 74 2.42 -7.03 8.71
N VAL A 75 3.01 -8.13 9.15
CA VAL A 75 3.14 -9.36 8.38
C VAL A 75 1.90 -10.24 8.62
N MET A 76 1.29 -10.75 7.55
CA MET A 76 0.17 -11.69 7.60
C MET A 76 0.53 -12.98 6.86
N PRO A 77 1.17 -13.95 7.52
CA PRO A 77 1.53 -15.22 6.89
C PRO A 77 0.28 -16.02 6.49
N ALA A 78 0.35 -16.71 5.36
CA ALA A 78 -0.73 -17.59 4.93
C ALA A 78 -0.67 -18.96 5.63
N GLU A 79 -1.82 -19.45 6.08
CA GLU A 79 -1.96 -20.71 6.82
C GLU A 79 -2.00 -21.95 5.91
N TRP A 80 -0.87 -22.23 5.24
CA TRP A 80 -0.75 -23.32 4.25
C TRP A 80 -1.10 -24.70 4.82
N ARG A 81 -0.74 -24.96 6.09
CA ARG A 81 -1.04 -26.24 6.74
C ARG A 81 -2.55 -26.48 6.89
N ARG A 82 -3.32 -25.40 7.12
CA ARG A 82 -4.76 -25.48 7.35
C ARG A 82 -5.57 -25.46 6.06
N HIS A 83 -5.18 -24.61 5.10
CA HIS A 83 -6.01 -24.32 3.93
C HIS A 83 -5.38 -24.74 2.59
N GLY A 84 -4.18 -25.33 2.62
CA GLY A 84 -3.48 -25.77 1.41
C GLY A 84 -3.37 -24.65 0.39
N ARG A 85 -3.71 -24.94 -0.87
CA ARG A 85 -3.63 -23.98 -1.98
C ARG A 85 -4.50 -22.73 -1.79
N ALA A 86 -5.58 -22.83 -1.03
CA ALA A 86 -6.48 -21.70 -0.77
C ALA A 86 -5.94 -20.72 0.29
N ALA A 87 -4.90 -21.09 1.04
CA ALA A 87 -4.34 -20.26 2.11
C ALA A 87 -3.92 -18.87 1.63
N GLY A 88 -3.28 -18.78 0.46
CA GLY A 88 -2.85 -17.50 -0.14
C GLY A 88 -4.04 -16.58 -0.43
N PRO A 89 -5.03 -17.00 -1.25
CA PRO A 89 -6.24 -16.23 -1.52
C PRO A 89 -7.08 -15.87 -0.29
N ILE A 90 -7.20 -16.77 0.70
CA ILE A 90 -7.90 -16.49 1.97
C ILE A 90 -7.18 -15.36 2.70
N ARG A 91 -5.87 -15.49 2.92
CA ARG A 91 -5.07 -14.43 3.54
C ARG A 91 -5.11 -13.12 2.76
N ASN A 92 -5.09 -13.15 1.42
CA ASN A 92 -5.21 -11.93 0.61
C ASN A 92 -6.49 -11.17 0.92
N ARG A 93 -7.61 -11.88 1.08
CA ARG A 93 -8.89 -11.29 1.48
C ARG A 93 -8.80 -10.71 2.89
N GLU A 94 -8.33 -11.49 3.85
CA GLU A 94 -8.18 -11.06 5.25
C GLU A 94 -7.26 -9.83 5.39
N LEU A 95 -6.21 -9.76 4.58
CA LEU A 95 -5.27 -8.63 4.53
C LEU A 95 -5.96 -7.34 4.09
N ILE A 96 -6.84 -7.40 3.08
CA ILE A 96 -7.59 -6.22 2.62
C ILE A 96 -8.68 -5.87 3.64
N GLU A 97 -9.37 -6.86 4.22
CA GLU A 97 -10.38 -6.63 5.26
C GLU A 97 -9.77 -5.90 6.48
N LEU A 98 -8.58 -6.32 6.92
CA LEU A 98 -7.86 -5.64 7.99
C LEU A 98 -7.42 -4.23 7.58
N ALA A 99 -6.94 -4.04 6.34
CA ALA A 99 -6.57 -2.71 5.85
C ALA A 99 -7.76 -1.75 5.88
N VAL A 100 -8.95 -2.21 5.46
CA VAL A 100 -10.20 -1.45 5.51
C VAL A 100 -10.58 -1.12 6.94
N ALA A 101 -10.56 -2.10 7.85
CA ALA A 101 -10.87 -1.87 9.26
C ALA A 101 -9.95 -0.82 9.89
N ARG A 102 -8.65 -0.84 9.57
CA ARG A 102 -7.69 0.16 10.02
C ARG A 102 -7.97 1.54 9.41
N ALA A 103 -8.28 1.61 8.13
CA ALA A 103 -8.62 2.88 7.49
C ALA A 103 -9.90 3.50 8.08
N VAL A 104 -10.93 2.69 8.37
CA VAL A 104 -12.13 3.16 9.08
C VAL A 104 -11.78 3.72 10.45
N ALA A 105 -10.95 3.01 11.23
CA ALA A 105 -10.53 3.45 12.56
C ALA A 105 -9.73 4.76 12.56
N HIS A 106 -9.03 5.07 11.46
CA HIS A 106 -8.29 6.33 11.28
C HIS A 106 -9.10 7.42 10.57
N THR A 107 -10.34 7.16 10.19
CA THR A 107 -11.22 8.16 9.57
C THR A 107 -11.96 8.94 10.66
N SER A 108 -12.00 10.26 10.53
CA SER A 108 -12.62 11.17 11.50
C SER A 108 -13.08 12.44 10.80
N PRO A 109 -13.95 13.28 11.39
CA PRO A 109 -14.28 14.58 10.81
C PRO A 109 -13.02 15.41 10.52
N GLY A 110 -12.77 15.74 9.25
CA GLY A 110 -11.58 16.45 8.79
C GLY A 110 -10.36 15.57 8.43
N VAL A 111 -10.44 14.24 8.63
CA VAL A 111 -9.40 13.28 8.24
C VAL A 111 -10.03 12.14 7.44
N SER A 112 -9.65 12.02 6.18
CA SER A 112 -10.11 10.95 5.30
C SER A 112 -9.00 9.94 5.08
N THR A 113 -9.16 8.74 5.64
CA THR A 113 -8.22 7.64 5.41
C THR A 113 -8.75 6.74 4.30
N SER A 114 -7.87 6.31 3.40
CA SER A 114 -8.20 5.40 2.31
C SER A 114 -7.27 4.19 2.30
N VAL A 115 -7.67 3.13 1.60
CA VAL A 115 -6.84 1.94 1.39
C VAL A 115 -6.19 2.02 0.02
N LEU A 116 -4.88 1.80 -0.02
CA LEU A 116 -4.14 1.65 -1.27
C LEU A 116 -3.59 0.23 -1.35
N VAL A 117 -4.03 -0.52 -2.36
CA VAL A 117 -3.48 -1.84 -2.67
C VAL A 117 -2.40 -1.70 -3.73
N VAL A 118 -1.17 -2.10 -3.41
CA VAL A 118 -0.02 -2.06 -4.31
C VAL A 118 0.40 -3.48 -4.67
N ALA A 119 0.13 -3.87 -5.91
CA ALA A 119 0.49 -5.17 -6.45
C ALA A 119 1.77 -5.06 -7.29
N PHE A 120 2.86 -5.59 -6.76
CA PHE A 120 4.11 -5.75 -7.50
C PHE A 120 4.03 -6.91 -8.48
N PRO A 121 4.87 -6.94 -9.54
CA PRO A 121 4.84 -8.03 -10.52
C PRO A 121 4.87 -9.41 -9.86
N GLY A 122 3.98 -10.29 -10.33
CA GLY A 122 3.81 -11.61 -9.76
C GLY A 122 2.79 -12.44 -10.52
N GLY A 123 2.58 -13.66 -10.03
CA GLY A 123 1.70 -14.64 -10.66
C GLY A 123 0.29 -14.69 -10.05
N PRO A 124 -0.33 -15.89 -9.99
CA PRO A 124 -1.72 -16.06 -9.54
C PRO A 124 -2.01 -15.51 -8.13
N GLY A 125 -1.03 -15.58 -7.22
CA GLY A 125 -1.18 -15.04 -5.86
C GLY A 125 -1.37 -13.52 -5.85
N THR A 126 -0.66 -12.80 -6.71
CA THR A 126 -0.80 -11.35 -6.88
C THR A 126 -2.09 -11.01 -7.61
N ALA A 127 -2.42 -11.74 -8.68
CA ALA A 127 -3.68 -11.54 -9.39
C ALA A 127 -4.90 -11.72 -8.46
N SER A 128 -4.83 -12.71 -7.55
CA SER A 128 -5.83 -12.90 -6.51
C SER A 128 -5.95 -11.68 -5.59
N LEU A 129 -4.84 -11.07 -5.15
CA LEU A 129 -4.85 -9.86 -4.31
C LEU A 129 -5.59 -8.71 -5.01
N VAL A 130 -5.23 -8.43 -6.27
CA VAL A 130 -5.87 -7.39 -7.10
C VAL A 130 -7.36 -7.67 -7.26
N GLN A 131 -7.73 -8.92 -7.57
CA GLN A 131 -9.11 -9.31 -7.79
C GLN A 131 -9.97 -9.15 -6.53
N GLN A 132 -9.45 -9.54 -5.35
CA GLN A 132 -10.14 -9.33 -4.08
C GLN A 132 -10.32 -7.85 -3.76
N ALA A 133 -9.28 -7.04 -3.96
CA ALA A 133 -9.33 -5.61 -3.70
C ALA A 133 -10.40 -4.91 -4.54
N ARG A 134 -10.43 -5.18 -5.86
CA ARG A 134 -11.44 -4.64 -6.77
C ARG A 134 -12.86 -5.09 -6.38
N ARG A 135 -13.03 -6.35 -5.97
CA ARG A 135 -14.33 -6.88 -5.50
C ARG A 135 -14.81 -6.27 -4.18
N MET A 136 -13.90 -5.83 -3.32
CA MET A 136 -14.24 -5.18 -2.06
C MET A 136 -14.48 -3.69 -2.23
N ALA A 137 -13.79 -3.04 -3.18
CA ALA A 137 -13.89 -1.60 -3.41
C ALA A 137 -15.33 -1.11 -3.62
N SER A 138 -16.18 -1.87 -4.31
CA SER A 138 -17.58 -1.50 -4.58
C SER A 138 -18.50 -1.44 -3.35
N ARG A 139 -18.06 -1.97 -2.22
CA ARG A 139 -18.85 -2.15 -1.00
C ARG A 139 -18.09 -1.73 0.27
N SER A 140 -16.93 -1.11 0.08
CA SER A 140 -16.09 -0.65 1.18
C SER A 140 -16.62 0.68 1.74
N PRO A 141 -16.65 0.86 3.08
CA PRO A 141 -17.01 2.13 3.69
C PRO A 141 -15.94 3.24 3.49
N VAL A 142 -14.75 2.86 3.05
CA VAL A 142 -13.63 3.76 2.73
C VAL A 142 -13.17 3.54 1.29
N PRO A 143 -12.64 4.57 0.60
CA PRO A 143 -12.11 4.41 -0.74
C PRO A 143 -10.99 3.36 -0.78
N ILE A 144 -11.06 2.45 -1.75
CA ILE A 144 -9.98 1.49 -2.05
C ILE A 144 -9.47 1.77 -3.45
N ALA A 145 -8.19 2.12 -3.56
CA ALA A 145 -7.49 2.23 -4.84
C ALA A 145 -6.58 1.01 -5.04
N VAL A 146 -6.46 0.54 -6.29
CA VAL A 146 -5.58 -0.57 -6.65
C VAL A 146 -4.58 -0.10 -7.69
N VAL A 147 -3.30 -0.36 -7.44
CA VAL A 147 -2.19 -0.04 -8.33
C VAL A 147 -1.43 -1.31 -8.62
N GLU A 148 -1.27 -1.62 -9.90
CA GLU A 148 -0.44 -2.72 -10.40
C GLU A 148 0.87 -2.11 -10.93
N VAL A 149 1.99 -2.43 -10.29
CA VAL A 149 3.30 -1.90 -10.65
C VAL A 149 3.82 -2.65 -11.86
N SER A 150 4.11 -1.93 -12.95
CA SER A 150 4.64 -2.52 -14.17
C SER A 150 6.07 -3.05 -13.97
N PRO A 151 6.45 -4.18 -14.58
CA PRO A 151 7.83 -4.69 -14.52
C PRO A 151 8.91 -3.69 -14.98
N SER A 152 8.54 -2.76 -15.87
CA SER A 152 9.37 -1.70 -16.42
C SER A 152 9.38 -0.40 -15.61
N ALA A 153 8.59 -0.29 -14.54
CA ALA A 153 8.49 0.94 -13.74
C ALA A 153 9.84 1.29 -13.09
N GLY A 154 10.34 2.51 -13.32
CA GLY A 154 11.66 2.97 -12.85
C GLY A 154 12.84 2.75 -13.80
N LEU A 155 12.67 2.10 -14.96
CA LEU A 155 13.72 1.99 -16.00
C LEU A 155 13.80 3.20 -16.95
N TRP A 156 12.90 4.18 -16.82
CA TRP A 156 12.84 5.35 -17.73
C TRP A 156 13.62 6.59 -17.23
N ALA A 157 14.30 6.53 -16.09
CA ALA A 157 15.16 7.65 -15.68
C ALA A 157 16.49 7.62 -16.46
N LYS A 158 16.48 7.94 -17.76
CA LYS A 158 17.69 8.45 -18.43
C LYS A 158 17.91 9.88 -17.90
N PRO A 159 19.08 10.22 -17.33
CA PRO A 159 19.41 11.63 -17.21
C PRO A 159 19.52 12.16 -18.64
N ALA A 160 18.76 13.22 -18.94
CA ALA A 160 19.02 14.03 -20.12
C ALA A 160 20.45 14.57 -19.95
N GLY A 161 21.39 13.96 -20.66
CA GLY A 161 22.76 14.45 -20.74
C GLY A 161 22.70 15.88 -21.26
N CYS A 162 23.02 16.83 -20.41
CA CYS A 162 23.27 18.21 -20.82
C CYS A 162 24.58 18.19 -21.61
N THR A 163 24.48 18.01 -22.93
CA THR A 163 25.59 18.28 -23.86
C THR A 163 25.78 19.79 -23.88
N ARG A 164 26.77 20.26 -23.12
CA ARG A 164 27.36 21.58 -23.33
C ARG A 164 28.25 21.47 -24.58
N SER A 165 27.95 22.29 -25.57
CA SER A 165 28.86 22.72 -26.63
C SER A 165 28.56 24.19 -26.90
#